data_AF-A0A7D9GZA4-F1
#
_entry.id   AF-A0A7D9GZA4-F1
#
_cell.length_a   1.000
_cell.length_b   1.000
_cell.length_c   1.000
_cell.angle_alpha   90.00
_cell.angle_beta   90.00
_cell.angle_gamma   90.00
#
_symmetry.space_group_name_H-M   'P 1'
#
loop_
_entity.id
_entity.type
_entity.pdbx_description
1 polymer ?
#
loop_
_entity_poly.entity_id
_entity_poly.type
_entity_poly.pdbx_seq_one_letter_code
_entity_poly.pdbx_strand_id
1 'polypeptide(L)'
;MGMNTKMSYENPLLTVTLDEVRNRSILGSILKASYENVACDSCLYVLIRHKYEQLKPLMKDLVTIYDLARCYGFDDNSKTIYVLFGDNYKKLHETCNWSILLYSIESALTDFDKKEKYKTLKISLDDDVLTEKHSVSENNGEYSSAFKQEYGTVAVGGTFDHLHDGHKILLSASSFIARDILIVGVTGEKLLVHKKYAEFLQSYNYRVEQVRKFLKLINYEQRVDIYEINDVWANSFRT
;
A
#
# COMPACT_ATOMS: atom_id res chain seq x y z
N MET A 1 18.67 -5.43 35.51
CA MET A 1 18.42 -4.61 34.30
C MET A 1 18.45 -5.54 33.10
N GLY A 2 17.35 -6.24 32.83
CA GLY A 2 17.17 -6.95 31.58
C GLY A 2 16.51 -5.97 30.61
N MET A 3 17.25 -5.46 29.64
CA MET A 3 16.62 -4.85 28.47
C MET A 3 15.84 -5.97 27.79
N ASN A 4 14.53 -6.02 28.01
CA ASN A 4 13.63 -6.88 27.23
C ASN A 4 13.75 -6.39 25.78
N THR A 5 14.61 -7.03 25.00
CA THR A 5 14.74 -6.75 23.58
C THR A 5 13.41 -7.18 22.97
N LYS A 6 12.51 -6.22 22.73
CA LYS A 6 11.24 -6.49 22.07
C LYS A 6 11.58 -7.13 20.73
N MET A 7 11.22 -8.40 20.55
CA MET A 7 11.49 -9.12 19.30
C MET A 7 10.82 -8.37 18.15
N SER A 8 11.61 -7.90 17.21
CA SER A 8 11.13 -7.35 15.94
C SER A 8 11.14 -8.44 14.86
N TYR A 9 10.24 -8.32 13.90
CA TYR A 9 9.95 -9.33 12.90
C TYR A 9 10.22 -8.79 11.49
N GLU A 10 10.80 -9.63 10.63
CA GLU A 10 11.00 -9.34 9.22
C GLU A 10 9.69 -9.60 8.44
N ASN A 11 9.26 -8.65 7.63
CA ASN A 11 8.11 -8.75 6.75
C ASN A 11 6.80 -9.22 7.44
N PRO A 12 6.39 -8.71 8.63
CA PRO A 12 5.13 -9.13 9.25
C PRO A 12 3.91 -8.80 8.36
N LEU A 13 2.89 -9.65 8.44
CA LEU A 13 1.58 -9.40 7.86
C LEU A 13 0.58 -9.05 8.97
N LEU A 14 0.13 -7.80 9.01
CA LEU A 14 -0.95 -7.34 9.85
C LEU A 14 -2.29 -7.59 9.16
N THR A 15 -3.15 -8.39 9.77
CA THR A 15 -4.54 -8.57 9.33
C THR A 15 -5.45 -7.59 10.06
N VAL A 16 -6.26 -6.85 9.32
CA VAL A 16 -7.27 -5.91 9.88
C VAL A 16 -8.65 -6.18 9.29
N THR A 17 -9.67 -6.00 10.13
CA THR A 17 -11.06 -5.94 9.74
C THR A 17 -11.42 -4.58 9.14
N LEU A 18 -12.53 -4.52 8.42
CA LEU A 18 -13.00 -3.26 7.84
C LEU A 18 -13.43 -2.25 8.92
N ASP A 19 -13.94 -2.73 10.06
CA ASP A 19 -14.33 -1.87 11.18
C ASP A 19 -13.12 -1.26 11.88
N GLU A 20 -12.02 -2.02 12.04
CA GLU A 20 -10.75 -1.49 12.51
C GLU A 20 -10.22 -0.40 11.57
N VAL A 21 -10.24 -0.63 10.25
CA VAL A 21 -9.76 0.35 9.25
C VAL A 21 -10.58 1.65 9.29
N ARG A 22 -11.90 1.54 9.46
CA ARG A 22 -12.82 2.69 9.48
C ARG A 22 -12.81 3.45 10.79
N ASN A 23 -12.28 2.87 11.86
CA ASN A 23 -12.05 3.56 13.12
C ASN A 23 -10.60 4.06 13.19
N ARG A 24 -10.40 5.35 12.86
CA ARG A 24 -9.08 5.98 12.79
C ARG A 24 -8.27 5.86 14.09
N SER A 25 -8.91 5.91 15.26
CA SER A 25 -8.26 5.78 16.57
C SER A 25 -7.74 4.35 16.80
N ILE A 26 -8.59 3.36 16.53
CA ILE A 26 -8.22 1.94 16.62
C ILE A 26 -7.11 1.62 15.62
N LEU A 27 -7.28 2.00 14.35
CA LEU A 27 -6.28 1.78 13.30
C LEU A 27 -4.94 2.43 13.66
N GLY A 28 -4.95 3.67 14.16
CA GLY A 28 -3.73 4.35 14.59
C GLY A 28 -2.98 3.57 15.67
N SER A 29 -3.71 3.08 16.67
CA SER A 29 -3.15 2.28 17.76
C SER A 29 -2.59 0.94 17.28
N ILE A 30 -3.30 0.26 16.37
CA ILE A 30 -2.81 -0.97 15.73
C ILE A 30 -1.52 -0.71 14.95
N LEU A 31 -1.48 0.36 14.14
CA LEU A 31 -0.32 0.70 13.32
C LEU A 31 0.89 1.10 14.18
N LYS A 32 0.68 1.89 15.24
CA LYS A 32 1.71 2.25 16.22
C LYS A 32 2.33 1.00 16.84
N ALA A 33 1.50 0.12 17.37
CA ALA A 33 1.99 -1.09 18.03
C ALA A 33 2.58 -2.09 17.02
N SER A 34 2.10 -2.12 15.77
CA SER A 34 2.72 -2.89 14.69
C SER A 34 4.12 -2.37 14.34
N TYR A 35 4.30 -1.04 14.26
CA TYR A 35 5.60 -0.41 13.96
C TYR A 35 6.70 -0.87 14.92
N GLU A 36 6.39 -0.97 16.20
CA GLU A 36 7.31 -1.44 17.24
C GLU A 36 7.72 -2.92 17.10
N ASN A 37 6.94 -3.71 16.34
CA ASN A 37 7.20 -5.12 16.07
C ASN A 37 7.83 -5.37 14.69
N VAL A 38 7.99 -4.35 13.85
CA VAL A 38 8.64 -4.49 12.53
C VAL A 38 10.14 -4.24 12.68
N ALA A 39 10.98 -5.11 12.10
CA ALA A 39 12.43 -4.94 12.07
C ALA A 39 12.86 -3.72 11.25
N CYS A 40 14.09 -3.23 11.40
CA CYS A 40 14.63 -2.22 10.49
C CYS A 40 14.83 -2.81 9.09
N ASP A 41 14.75 -1.95 8.08
CA ASP A 41 14.88 -2.27 6.64
C ASP A 41 13.89 -3.35 6.16
N SER A 42 12.74 -3.42 6.83
CA SER A 42 11.71 -4.44 6.63
C SER A 42 10.38 -3.82 6.22
N CYS A 43 9.49 -4.65 5.66
CA CYS A 43 8.16 -4.23 5.25
C CYS A 43 7.08 -4.62 6.27
N LEU A 44 6.09 -3.77 6.49
CA LEU A 44 4.80 -4.16 7.06
C LEU A 44 3.81 -4.36 5.93
N TYR A 45 3.20 -5.54 5.85
CA TYR A 45 2.07 -5.77 4.97
C TYR A 45 0.79 -5.63 5.77
N VAL A 46 -0.12 -4.76 5.36
CA VAL A 46 -1.45 -4.61 5.97
C VAL A 46 -2.47 -5.25 5.04
N LEU A 47 -3.18 -6.26 5.51
CA LEU A 47 -4.20 -6.96 4.74
C LEU A 47 -5.60 -6.55 5.17
N ILE A 48 -6.31 -5.89 4.26
CA ILE A 48 -7.75 -5.65 4.36
C ILE A 48 -8.49 -6.74 3.58
N ARG A 49 -9.08 -7.71 4.27
CA ARG A 49 -9.73 -8.83 3.57
C ARG A 49 -11.04 -8.49 2.86
N HIS A 50 -11.56 -7.29 3.06
CA HIS A 50 -12.77 -6.83 2.41
C HIS A 50 -12.63 -6.88 0.88
N LYS A 51 -13.66 -7.43 0.22
CA LYS A 51 -13.75 -7.48 -1.24
C LYS A 51 -14.46 -6.23 -1.74
N TYR A 52 -13.67 -5.24 -2.13
CA TYR A 52 -14.18 -4.01 -2.70
C TYR A 52 -14.75 -4.25 -4.10
N GLU A 53 -15.94 -3.70 -4.36
CA GLU A 53 -16.56 -3.67 -5.70
C GLU A 53 -16.46 -2.28 -6.34
N GLN A 54 -16.34 -1.23 -5.52
CA GLN A 54 -16.23 0.16 -5.96
C GLN A 54 -14.87 0.74 -5.61
N LEU A 55 -14.37 1.64 -6.46
CA LEU A 55 -13.08 2.29 -6.27
C LEU A 55 -13.10 3.26 -5.08
N LYS A 56 -14.18 4.04 -4.92
CA LYS A 56 -14.25 5.09 -3.89
C LYS A 56 -14.04 4.57 -2.46
N PRO A 57 -14.69 3.49 -1.99
CA PRO A 57 -14.41 2.92 -0.68
C PRO A 57 -12.97 2.40 -0.53
N LEU A 58 -12.43 1.73 -1.55
CA LEU A 58 -11.03 1.27 -1.53
C LEU A 58 -10.07 2.45 -1.35
N MET A 59 -10.25 3.52 -2.13
CA MET A 59 -9.41 4.72 -2.06
C MET A 59 -9.45 5.37 -0.69
N LYS A 60 -10.64 5.49 -0.09
CA LYS A 60 -10.79 6.05 1.26
C LYS A 60 -10.00 5.24 2.29
N ASP A 61 -10.07 3.92 2.23
CA ASP A 61 -9.42 3.04 3.19
C ASP A 61 -7.90 3.01 2.98
N LEU A 62 -7.42 2.99 1.73
CA LEU A 62 -5.99 3.11 1.41
C LEU A 62 -5.40 4.43 1.90
N VAL A 63 -6.05 5.56 1.59
CA VAL A 63 -5.63 6.90 2.06
C VAL A 63 -5.55 6.92 3.58
N THR A 64 -6.56 6.37 4.26
CA THR A 64 -6.60 6.34 5.73
C THR A 64 -5.42 5.58 6.33
N ILE A 65 -5.10 4.39 5.79
CA ILE A 65 -4.00 3.55 6.31
C ILE A 65 -2.65 4.21 6.04
N TYR A 66 -2.39 4.65 4.81
CA TYR A 66 -1.10 5.25 4.47
C TYR A 66 -0.84 6.54 5.23
N ASP A 67 -1.86 7.39 5.37
CA ASP A 67 -1.75 8.66 6.11
C ASP A 67 -1.42 8.43 7.60
N LEU A 68 -2.12 7.49 8.25
CA LEU A 68 -1.83 7.12 9.64
C LEU A 68 -0.46 6.44 9.79
N ALA A 69 -0.10 5.54 8.88
CA ALA A 69 1.18 4.85 8.92
C ALA A 69 2.35 5.84 8.84
N ARG A 70 2.23 6.87 8.00
CA ARG A 70 3.22 7.95 7.92
C ARG A 70 3.39 8.70 9.24
N CYS A 71 2.31 8.93 10.00
CA CYS A 71 2.40 9.54 11.34
C CYS A 71 3.27 8.73 12.33
N TYR A 72 3.51 7.44 12.06
CA TYR A 72 4.35 6.57 12.88
C TYR A 72 5.72 6.26 12.25
N GLY A 73 6.08 6.92 11.15
CA GLY A 73 7.41 6.81 10.52
C GLY A 73 7.55 5.68 9.49
N PHE A 74 6.45 5.07 9.04
CA PHE A 74 6.52 4.21 7.86
C PHE A 74 6.84 5.04 6.61
N ASP A 75 7.63 4.43 5.70
CA ASP A 75 8.20 5.01 4.48
C ASP A 75 9.20 6.17 4.68
N ASP A 76 9.62 6.45 5.93
CA ASP A 76 10.74 7.38 6.25
C ASP A 76 12.12 6.68 6.17
N ASN A 77 12.33 5.84 5.15
CA ASN A 77 13.56 5.07 4.82
C ASN A 77 13.89 3.83 5.66
N SER A 78 13.33 3.64 6.86
CA SER A 78 13.69 2.47 7.70
C SER A 78 12.70 1.31 7.63
N LYS A 79 11.41 1.57 7.39
CA LYS A 79 10.36 0.55 7.37
C LYS A 79 9.34 0.91 6.32
N THR A 80 9.08 0.00 5.39
CA THR A 80 8.14 0.24 4.29
C THR A 80 6.77 -0.33 4.64
N ILE A 81 5.69 0.28 4.14
CA ILE A 81 4.34 -0.28 4.31
C ILE A 81 3.68 -0.59 2.96
N TYR A 82 3.02 -1.73 2.87
CA TYR A 82 2.21 -2.14 1.72
C TYR A 82 0.81 -2.54 2.16
N VAL A 83 -0.22 -2.03 1.50
CA VAL A 83 -1.61 -2.39 1.78
C VAL A 83 -2.09 -3.38 0.72
N LEU A 84 -2.44 -4.57 1.16
CA LEU A 84 -3.06 -5.64 0.38
C LEU A 84 -4.57 -5.63 0.64
N PHE A 85 -5.35 -6.03 -0.35
CA PHE A 85 -6.80 -6.10 -0.19
C PHE A 85 -7.43 -7.29 -0.90
N GLY A 86 -8.59 -7.71 -0.39
CA GLY A 86 -9.34 -8.86 -0.91
C GLY A 86 -8.54 -10.17 -0.82
N ASP A 87 -8.51 -10.91 -1.93
CA ASP A 87 -7.90 -12.24 -2.01
C ASP A 87 -6.48 -12.22 -2.62
N ASN A 88 -5.94 -11.03 -2.94
CA ASN A 88 -4.69 -10.90 -3.71
C ASN A 88 -3.48 -11.48 -2.97
N TYR A 89 -3.54 -11.54 -1.63
CA TYR A 89 -2.51 -12.10 -0.77
C TYR A 89 -2.29 -13.62 -0.96
N LYS A 90 -3.29 -14.37 -1.46
CA LYS A 90 -3.24 -15.83 -1.59
C LYS A 90 -2.13 -16.35 -2.51
N LYS A 91 -1.61 -15.50 -3.39
CA LYS A 91 -0.50 -15.81 -4.30
C LYS A 91 0.86 -15.33 -3.79
N LEU A 92 0.89 -14.63 -2.65
CA LEU A 92 2.07 -13.92 -2.17
C LEU A 92 2.82 -14.63 -1.05
N HIS A 93 2.31 -15.75 -0.52
CA HIS A 93 2.93 -16.46 0.61
C HIS A 93 4.42 -16.75 0.40
N GLU A 94 4.81 -17.17 -0.82
CA GLU A 94 6.19 -17.50 -1.18
C GLU A 94 7.01 -16.27 -1.61
N THR A 95 6.34 -15.20 -2.03
CA THR A 95 7.01 -13.98 -2.51
C THR A 95 7.35 -13.03 -1.38
N CYS A 96 6.45 -12.89 -0.40
CA CYS A 96 6.60 -11.92 0.69
C CYS A 96 7.27 -12.49 1.94
N ASN A 97 7.37 -13.83 2.07
CA ASN A 97 8.03 -14.50 3.19
C ASN A 97 7.63 -13.95 4.56
N TRP A 98 6.32 -13.82 4.82
CA TRP A 98 5.84 -13.24 6.07
C TRP A 98 6.29 -14.06 7.28
N SER A 99 7.04 -13.45 8.20
CA SER A 99 7.56 -14.16 9.38
C SER A 99 6.53 -14.37 10.49
N ILE A 100 5.51 -13.51 10.55
CA ILE A 100 4.47 -13.55 11.58
C ILE A 100 3.17 -12.89 11.10
N LEU A 101 2.04 -13.37 11.61
CA LEU A 101 0.74 -12.69 11.52
C LEU A 101 0.51 -11.82 12.75
N LEU A 102 0.30 -10.53 12.52
CA LEU A 102 -0.12 -9.57 13.54
C LEU A 102 -1.63 -9.34 13.45
N TYR A 103 -2.28 -9.18 14.60
CA TYR A 103 -3.73 -8.95 14.66
C TYR A 103 -4.14 -8.30 15.99
N SER A 104 -5.24 -7.54 16.03
CA SER A 104 -5.75 -6.97 17.29
C SER A 104 -6.92 -7.79 17.87
N ILE A 105 -7.78 -8.33 17.01
CA ILE A 105 -8.96 -9.12 17.36
C ILE A 105 -9.01 -10.44 16.58
N GLU A 106 -9.55 -11.50 17.19
CA GLU A 106 -9.59 -12.84 16.58
C GLU A 106 -10.40 -12.89 15.26
N SER A 107 -11.41 -12.01 15.11
CA SER A 107 -12.16 -11.90 13.87
C SER A 107 -11.30 -11.45 12.68
N ALA A 108 -10.21 -10.72 12.91
CA ALA A 108 -9.26 -10.34 11.85
C ALA A 108 -8.53 -11.55 11.24
N LEU A 109 -8.42 -12.64 12.00
CA LEU A 109 -7.79 -13.89 11.57
C LEU A 109 -8.78 -14.94 11.06
N THR A 110 -10.08 -14.73 11.29
CA THR A 110 -11.11 -15.71 10.91
C THR A 110 -11.13 -15.88 9.41
N ASP A 111 -10.99 -17.10 8.88
CA ASP A 111 -10.90 -17.43 7.44
C ASP A 111 -9.62 -16.97 6.72
N PHE A 112 -8.55 -16.59 7.45
CA PHE A 112 -7.25 -16.39 6.83
C PHE A 112 -6.71 -17.75 6.38
N ASP A 113 -6.43 -17.92 5.09
CA ASP A 113 -6.01 -19.23 4.60
C ASP A 113 -4.60 -19.57 5.08
N LYS A 114 -4.42 -20.85 5.44
CA LYS A 114 -3.14 -21.38 5.92
C LYS A 114 -2.61 -20.67 7.17
N LYS A 115 -3.50 -20.14 8.03
CA LYS A 115 -3.15 -19.48 9.30
C LYS A 115 -2.18 -20.34 10.14
N GLU A 116 -2.37 -21.65 10.13
CA GLU A 116 -1.56 -22.63 10.86
C GLU A 116 -0.08 -22.68 10.45
N LYS A 117 0.27 -22.14 9.27
CA LYS A 117 1.67 -22.05 8.83
C LYS A 117 2.45 -20.93 9.50
N TYR A 118 1.75 -19.98 10.11
CA TYR A 118 2.35 -18.76 10.62
C TYR A 118 2.26 -18.72 12.14
N LYS A 119 3.36 -18.25 12.75
CA LYS A 119 3.28 -17.73 14.12
C LYS A 119 2.30 -16.56 14.13
N THR A 120 1.52 -16.43 15.19
CA THR A 120 0.62 -15.28 15.40
C THR A 120 1.07 -14.47 16.60
N LEU A 121 0.83 -13.16 16.56
CA LEU A 121 1.01 -12.25 17.69
C LEU A 121 -0.17 -11.29 17.77
N LYS A 122 -0.89 -11.38 18.88
CA LYS A 122 -1.94 -10.41 19.21
C LYS A 122 -1.28 -9.11 19.66
N ILE A 123 -1.65 -8.01 19.03
CA ILE A 123 -1.24 -6.67 19.40
C ILE A 123 -2.20 -6.14 20.46
N SER A 124 -1.66 -5.77 21.63
CA SER A 124 -2.43 -5.09 22.67
C SER A 124 -2.67 -3.63 22.26
N LEU A 125 -3.91 -3.19 22.36
CA LEU A 125 -4.28 -1.78 22.25
C LEU A 125 -4.27 -1.17 23.64
N ASP A 126 -3.75 0.05 23.79
CA ASP A 126 -3.82 0.77 25.05
C ASP A 126 -5.29 1.06 25.39
N ASP A 127 -5.73 0.82 26.63
CA ASP A 127 -7.14 0.88 27.04
C ASP A 127 -7.78 2.28 26.85
N ASP A 128 -6.97 3.35 26.82
CA ASP A 128 -7.40 4.74 26.66
C ASP A 128 -7.94 5.07 25.24
N VAL A 129 -7.80 4.15 24.28
CA VAL A 129 -8.15 4.35 22.86
C VAL A 129 -9.65 4.25 22.59
N LEU A 130 -10.43 3.58 23.46
CA LEU A 130 -11.86 3.31 23.25
C LEU A 130 -12.78 4.54 23.41
N THR A 131 -12.26 5.69 23.85
CA THR A 131 -13.07 6.86 24.23
C THR A 131 -13.03 8.05 23.29
N GLU A 132 -12.17 8.10 22.27
CA GLU A 132 -12.06 9.28 21.42
C GLU A 132 -12.93 9.22 20.15
N LYS A 133 -14.04 9.99 20.17
CA LYS A 133 -14.77 10.39 18.96
C LYS A 133 -14.02 11.54 18.28
N HIS A 134 -13.11 11.22 17.37
CA HIS A 134 -12.55 12.23 16.47
C HIS A 134 -13.42 12.39 15.22
N SER A 135 -13.99 13.58 15.05
CA SER A 135 -14.60 14.04 13.81
C SER A 135 -13.51 14.21 12.74
N VAL A 136 -13.65 13.46 11.65
CA VAL A 136 -12.75 13.53 10.50
C VAL A 136 -13.18 14.70 9.61
N SER A 137 -12.22 15.54 9.21
CA SER A 137 -12.40 16.45 8.09
C SER A 137 -12.38 15.63 6.79
N GLU A 138 -13.52 15.57 6.12
CA GLU A 138 -13.67 14.95 4.82
C GLU A 138 -12.90 15.75 3.77
N ASN A 139 -11.75 15.25 3.33
CA ASN A 139 -11.20 15.67 2.05
C ASN A 139 -12.02 14.99 0.94
N ASN A 140 -13.03 15.70 0.46
CA ASN A 140 -13.91 15.31 -0.64
C ASN A 140 -13.18 15.42 -1.98
N GLY A 141 -12.12 14.62 -2.17
CA GLY A 141 -11.69 14.29 -3.52
C GLY A 141 -12.84 13.56 -4.21
N GLU A 142 -13.33 14.11 -5.32
CA GLU A 142 -14.30 13.43 -6.20
C GLU A 142 -13.61 12.22 -6.83
N TYR A 143 -13.56 11.10 -6.09
CA TYR A 143 -13.22 9.83 -6.68
C TYR A 143 -14.38 9.39 -7.59
N SER A 144 -14.07 9.19 -8.87
CA SER A 144 -14.95 8.63 -9.89
C SER A 144 -15.70 7.40 -9.37
N SER A 145 -16.96 7.21 -9.80
CA SER A 145 -17.84 6.10 -9.44
C SER A 145 -17.42 4.74 -10.02
N ALA A 146 -16.13 4.56 -10.30
CA ALA A 146 -15.61 3.41 -11.02
C ALA A 146 -15.76 2.11 -10.22
N PHE A 147 -15.99 1.02 -10.94
CA PHE A 147 -16.12 -0.32 -10.40
C PHE A 147 -14.86 -1.16 -10.63
N LYS A 148 -14.71 -2.21 -9.84
CA LYS A 148 -13.64 -3.20 -10.01
C LYS A 148 -13.66 -3.77 -11.42
N GLN A 149 -12.51 -3.80 -12.09
CA GLN A 149 -12.34 -4.39 -13.44
C GLN A 149 -13.36 -3.87 -14.47
N GLU A 150 -13.75 -2.60 -14.34
CA GLU A 150 -14.71 -1.95 -15.23
C GLU A 150 -14.14 -1.76 -16.64
N TYR A 151 -12.86 -1.36 -16.73
CA TYR A 151 -12.21 -0.98 -17.98
C TYR A 151 -11.28 -2.08 -18.47
N GLY A 152 -11.40 -2.46 -19.75
CA GLY A 152 -10.52 -3.45 -20.35
C GLY A 152 -9.04 -3.05 -20.25
N THR A 153 -8.74 -1.81 -20.63
CA THR A 153 -7.38 -1.25 -20.55
C THR A 153 -7.41 0.05 -19.75
N VAL A 154 -6.43 0.20 -18.85
CA VAL A 154 -6.22 1.42 -18.06
C VAL A 154 -4.79 1.87 -18.27
N ALA A 155 -4.58 3.17 -18.45
CA ALA A 155 -3.26 3.76 -18.57
C ALA A 155 -3.00 4.74 -17.42
N VAL A 156 -1.81 4.70 -16.84
CA VAL A 156 -1.37 5.62 -15.80
C VAL A 156 0.08 6.03 -16.04
N GLY A 157 0.39 7.30 -15.81
CA GLY A 157 1.73 7.85 -16.03
C GLY A 157 2.25 8.57 -14.80
N GLY A 158 3.56 8.49 -14.57
CA GLY A 158 4.20 9.17 -13.45
C GLY A 158 5.71 9.06 -13.49
N THR A 159 6.39 9.86 -12.66
CA THR A 159 7.83 9.66 -12.44
C THR A 159 8.06 8.42 -11.57
N PHE A 160 7.20 8.14 -10.59
CA PHE A 160 7.35 7.01 -9.66
C PHE A 160 8.73 6.99 -8.97
N ASP A 161 9.29 8.16 -8.73
CA ASP A 161 10.50 8.32 -7.91
C ASP A 161 10.14 8.13 -6.44
N HIS A 162 10.96 7.38 -5.70
CA HIS A 162 10.74 7.02 -4.31
C HIS A 162 9.29 6.62 -4.06
N LEU A 163 8.89 5.41 -4.47
CA LEU A 163 7.51 4.92 -4.51
C LEU A 163 6.74 5.13 -3.18
N HIS A 164 6.24 6.34 -2.98
CA HIS A 164 5.59 6.82 -1.77
C HIS A 164 4.08 6.57 -1.84
N ASP A 165 3.36 6.90 -0.77
CA ASP A 165 1.93 6.61 -0.59
C ASP A 165 1.07 7.03 -1.78
N GLY A 166 1.23 8.26 -2.26
CA GLY A 166 0.52 8.75 -3.45
C GLY A 166 0.68 7.85 -4.69
N HIS A 167 1.90 7.36 -4.97
CA HIS A 167 2.13 6.42 -6.06
C HIS A 167 1.49 5.05 -5.79
N LYS A 168 1.62 4.54 -4.56
CA LYS A 168 1.01 3.26 -4.16
C LYS A 168 -0.50 3.28 -4.31
N ILE A 169 -1.14 4.36 -3.88
CA ILE A 169 -2.58 4.59 -3.99
C ILE A 169 -3.00 4.70 -5.46
N LEU A 170 -2.30 5.50 -6.27
CA LEU A 170 -2.58 5.65 -7.70
C LEU A 170 -2.47 4.30 -8.45
N LEU A 171 -1.37 3.58 -8.26
CA LEU A 171 -1.15 2.27 -8.90
C LEU A 171 -2.17 1.23 -8.43
N SER A 172 -2.55 1.25 -7.15
CA SER A 172 -3.61 0.37 -6.61
C SER A 172 -4.95 0.67 -7.25
N ALA A 173 -5.31 1.95 -7.38
CA ALA A 173 -6.53 2.39 -8.05
C ALA A 173 -6.56 1.90 -9.50
N SER A 174 -5.49 2.18 -10.26
CA SER A 174 -5.39 1.79 -11.67
C SER A 174 -5.45 0.28 -11.86
N SER A 175 -4.77 -0.48 -11.01
CA SER A 175 -4.85 -1.95 -11.05
C SER A 175 -6.22 -2.49 -10.64
N PHE A 176 -6.96 -1.79 -9.78
CA PHE A 176 -8.27 -2.23 -9.31
C PHE A 176 -9.34 -2.10 -10.40
N ILE A 177 -9.31 -1.02 -11.17
CA ILE A 177 -10.29 -0.76 -12.23
C ILE A 177 -9.93 -1.39 -13.58
N ALA A 178 -8.68 -1.84 -13.76
CA ALA A 178 -8.23 -2.55 -14.96
C ALA A 178 -8.69 -4.01 -14.95
N ARG A 179 -9.30 -4.45 -16.06
CA ARG A 179 -9.72 -5.84 -16.26
C ARG A 179 -8.65 -6.67 -16.97
N ASP A 180 -8.14 -6.16 -18.09
CA ASP A 180 -7.29 -6.94 -19.00
C ASP A 180 -5.85 -6.44 -18.98
N ILE A 181 -5.61 -5.14 -19.19
CA ILE A 181 -4.26 -4.56 -19.33
C ILE A 181 -4.12 -3.28 -18.50
N LEU A 182 -3.05 -3.21 -17.70
CA LEU A 182 -2.59 -1.97 -17.07
C LEU A 182 -1.33 -1.47 -17.78
N ILE A 183 -1.43 -0.33 -18.44
CA ILE A 183 -0.31 0.36 -19.08
C ILE A 183 0.27 1.36 -18.08
N VAL A 184 1.58 1.27 -17.80
CA VAL A 184 2.27 2.19 -16.89
C VAL A 184 3.37 2.95 -17.63
N GLY A 185 3.19 4.26 -17.79
CA GLY A 185 4.21 5.13 -18.34
C GLY A 185 5.12 5.68 -17.25
N VAL A 186 6.40 5.32 -17.29
CA VAL A 186 7.42 5.78 -16.33
C VAL A 186 8.26 6.86 -17.01
N THR A 187 8.32 8.07 -16.44
CA THR A 187 9.12 9.18 -16.98
C THR A 187 10.59 8.78 -17.14
N GLY A 188 11.15 8.94 -18.34
CA GLY A 188 12.57 8.73 -18.65
C GLY A 188 13.45 9.86 -18.13
N GLU A 189 14.76 9.61 -18.08
CA GLU A 189 15.73 10.56 -17.52
C GLU A 189 15.79 11.89 -18.28
N LYS A 190 15.50 11.86 -19.60
CA LYS A 190 15.52 13.04 -20.48
C LYS A 190 14.50 14.13 -20.09
N LEU A 191 13.39 13.77 -19.46
CA LEU A 191 12.38 14.72 -19.00
C LEU A 191 12.68 15.30 -17.60
N LEU A 192 13.72 14.79 -16.94
CA LEU A 192 14.10 15.15 -15.56
C LEU A 192 15.37 16.01 -15.50
N VAL A 193 16.04 16.22 -16.64
CA VAL A 193 17.32 16.97 -16.80
C VAL A 193 17.21 18.44 -16.34
N HIS A 194 16.00 19.01 -16.33
CA HIS A 194 15.77 20.40 -15.90
C HIS A 194 15.31 20.54 -14.44
N LYS A 195 15.18 19.44 -13.68
CA LYS A 195 14.85 19.52 -12.25
C LYS A 195 16.13 19.70 -11.44
N LYS A 196 16.15 20.75 -10.61
CA LYS A 196 17.05 20.85 -9.45
C LYS A 196 16.97 19.50 -8.71
N TYR A 197 18.10 18.88 -8.36
CA TYR A 197 18.21 17.58 -7.66
C TYR A 197 18.12 16.30 -8.52
N ALA A 198 18.43 16.35 -9.82
CA ALA A 198 18.47 15.13 -10.66
C ALA A 198 19.39 14.01 -10.15
N GLU A 199 20.44 14.37 -9.38
CA GLU A 199 21.38 13.43 -8.75
C GLU A 199 20.78 12.60 -7.60
N PHE A 200 19.63 13.01 -7.06
CA PHE A 200 18.90 12.28 -6.01
C PHE A 200 17.79 11.39 -6.58
N LEU A 201 17.57 11.40 -7.90
CA LEU A 201 16.54 10.58 -8.53
C LEU A 201 17.00 9.12 -8.63
N GLN A 202 16.04 8.22 -8.41
CA GLN A 202 16.24 6.82 -8.70
C GLN A 202 16.38 6.58 -10.21
N SER A 203 17.30 5.70 -10.59
CA SER A 203 17.49 5.33 -12.00
C SER A 203 16.18 4.83 -12.62
N TYR A 204 16.01 5.05 -13.93
CA TYR A 204 14.81 4.58 -14.63
C TYR A 204 14.52 3.09 -14.40
N ASN A 205 15.54 2.24 -14.53
CA ASN A 205 15.40 0.80 -14.32
C ASN A 205 14.96 0.45 -12.89
N TYR A 206 15.49 1.16 -11.89
CA TYR A 206 15.09 0.95 -10.51
C TYR A 206 13.61 1.31 -10.31
N ARG A 207 13.16 2.47 -10.81
CA ARG A 207 11.75 2.89 -10.70
C ARG A 207 10.80 1.90 -11.40
N VAL A 208 11.16 1.42 -12.58
CA VAL A 208 10.40 0.37 -13.30
C VAL A 208 10.30 -0.91 -12.46
N GLU A 209 11.40 -1.33 -11.83
CA GLU A 209 11.41 -2.52 -10.98
C GLU A 209 10.52 -2.33 -9.74
N GLN A 210 10.57 -1.17 -9.08
CA GLN A 210 9.73 -0.87 -7.92
C GLN A 210 8.24 -0.86 -8.29
N VAL A 211 7.87 -0.23 -9.41
CA VAL A 211 6.50 -0.25 -9.93
C VAL A 211 6.05 -1.68 -10.21
N ARG A 212 6.88 -2.49 -10.87
CA ARG A 212 6.55 -3.89 -11.19
C ARG A 212 6.39 -4.74 -9.93
N LYS A 213 7.29 -4.59 -8.95
CA LYS A 213 7.22 -5.29 -7.66
C LYS A 213 5.94 -4.92 -6.93
N PHE A 214 5.64 -3.62 -6.83
CA PHE A 214 4.43 -3.15 -6.16
C PHE A 214 3.16 -3.67 -6.83
N LEU A 215 3.03 -3.58 -8.16
CA LEU A 215 1.85 -4.07 -8.86
C LEU A 215 1.64 -5.58 -8.70
N LYS A 216 2.72 -6.38 -8.61
CA LYS A 216 2.61 -7.80 -8.28
C LYS A 216 2.09 -8.05 -6.86
N LEU A 217 2.39 -7.16 -5.91
CA LEU A 217 1.80 -7.23 -4.56
C LEU A 217 0.30 -6.91 -4.60
N ILE A 218 -0.10 -5.93 -5.40
CA ILE A 218 -1.50 -5.52 -5.46
C ILE A 218 -2.34 -6.53 -6.24
N ASN A 219 -1.91 -6.97 -7.41
CA ASN A 219 -2.59 -7.97 -8.22
C ASN A 219 -1.56 -8.78 -8.99
N TYR A 220 -1.23 -9.97 -8.47
CA TYR A 220 -0.21 -10.85 -9.03
C TYR A 220 -0.45 -11.24 -10.50
N GLU A 221 -1.72 -11.39 -10.89
CA GLU A 221 -2.12 -11.87 -12.21
C GLU A 221 -2.37 -10.72 -13.20
N GLN A 222 -2.30 -9.47 -12.76
CA GLN A 222 -2.48 -8.31 -13.62
C GLN A 222 -1.43 -8.32 -14.74
N ARG A 223 -1.89 -8.30 -15.99
CA ARG A 223 -1.01 -7.99 -17.11
C ARG A 223 -0.63 -6.51 -17.03
N VAL A 224 0.67 -6.24 -16.95
CA VAL A 224 1.25 -4.90 -16.84
C VAL A 224 2.26 -4.67 -17.96
N ASP A 225 2.00 -3.67 -18.80
CA ASP A 225 2.90 -3.22 -19.86
C ASP A 225 3.51 -1.87 -19.43
N ILE A 226 4.82 -1.83 -19.19
CA ILE A 226 5.53 -0.63 -18.71
C ILE A 226 6.31 0.01 -19.87
N TYR A 227 6.13 1.30 -20.09
CA TYR A 227 6.79 2.07 -21.16
C TYR A 227 7.55 3.28 -20.60
N GLU A 228 8.66 3.63 -21.22
CA GLU A 228 9.37 4.88 -20.94
C GLU A 228 8.64 6.07 -21.59
N ILE A 229 8.38 7.13 -20.82
CA ILE A 229 7.88 8.41 -21.36
C ILE A 229 9.09 9.33 -21.58
N ASN A 230 9.44 9.58 -22.84
CA ASN A 230 10.60 10.36 -23.24
C ASN A 230 10.29 11.74 -23.85
N ASP A 231 9.02 12.11 -24.00
CA ASP A 231 8.61 13.39 -24.61
C ASP A 231 7.52 14.10 -23.80
N VAL A 232 7.57 15.44 -23.79
CA VAL A 232 6.52 16.30 -23.22
C VAL A 232 5.47 16.48 -24.30
N TRP A 233 4.36 15.75 -24.21
CA TRP A 233 3.23 15.91 -25.14
C TRP A 233 2.46 17.22 -24.88
N ALA A 234 3.11 18.38 -25.02
CA ALA A 234 2.54 19.69 -24.72
C ALA A 234 2.48 20.66 -25.91
N ASN A 235 2.90 20.32 -27.13
CA ASN A 235 2.83 21.27 -28.27
C ASN A 235 2.63 20.62 -29.65
N SER A 236 1.48 19.98 -29.89
CA SER A 236 1.10 19.62 -31.28
C SER A 236 -0.41 19.54 -31.55
N PHE A 237 -1.20 20.38 -30.88
CA PHE A 237 -2.51 20.80 -31.40
C PHE A 237 -2.55 22.32 -31.55
N ARG A 238 -1.83 22.81 -32.58
CA ARG A 238 -2.21 24.04 -33.27
C ARG A 238 -2.69 23.60 -34.66
N THR A 239 -3.99 23.42 -34.79
CA THR A 239 -4.72 23.59 -36.06
C THR A 239 -5.27 25.00 -36.10
#